data_AF-A0A497BYE6-F1
#
_entry.id   AF-A0A497BYE6-F1
#
_cell.length_a   1.000
_cell.length_b   1.000
_cell.length_c   1.000
_cell.angle_alpha   90.00
_cell.angle_beta   90.00
_cell.angle_gamma   90.00
#
_symmetry.space_group_name_H-M   'P 1'
#
loop_
_entity.id
_entity.type
_entity.pdbx_description
1 polymer ?
#
loop_
_entity_poly.entity_id
_entity_poly.type
_entity_poly.pdbx_seq_one_letter_code
_entity_poly.pdbx_strand_id
1 'polypeptide(L)'
;MHRKQKSSTARFRAARLAFCVLFLAIGLSLLPDRSVLGRWDVPQTVEPVAESHSSPLEAVVSTPAPTPVALPDQARVPIFMYHYVSELPPNPDIYRRDLTLAPEKFEAQLQYMAAEGYHTITLTDLYLHLKQGYPLPEKPVALTFDDGYRDAYEVVFPLLLDYGFTGTFFVLATPAHFEWDGYMTWAQMKEMSDAGMDIQSHGRDHVDLSGRSYDYLIYQIVGIQEAIQYHTGKLPRFFCYPSGRYDANVIAVLKSAGYWGAATTTWGRTHTRDNLFEMQRLRIRGSDTLESFIGKLEG
;
A
#
# COMPACT_ATOMS: atom_id res chain seq x y z
N MET A 1 4.71 51.85 -57.15
CA MET A 1 5.21 52.54 -55.94
C MET A 1 4.99 51.62 -54.75
N HIS A 2 6.06 51.37 -53.97
CA HIS A 2 6.11 51.00 -52.54
C HIS A 2 5.25 49.82 -52.01
N ARG A 3 5.67 48.94 -51.11
CA ARG A 3 6.94 48.47 -50.51
C ARG A 3 6.43 47.38 -49.53
N LYS A 4 6.79 46.10 -49.68
CA LYS A 4 6.61 45.09 -48.61
C LYS A 4 8.00 44.71 -48.09
N GLN A 5 8.34 45.22 -46.90
CA GLN A 5 9.46 44.76 -46.06
C GLN A 5 9.00 43.49 -45.32
N LYS A 6 9.73 42.37 -45.41
CA LYS A 6 10.84 41.93 -44.51
C LYS A 6 10.33 41.68 -43.07
N SER A 7 10.63 40.59 -42.36
CA SER A 7 11.63 39.55 -42.55
C SER A 7 11.44 38.39 -41.55
N SER A 8 11.93 37.20 -41.94
CA SER A 8 12.91 36.37 -41.19
C SER A 8 12.52 35.74 -39.86
N THR A 9 12.54 34.41 -39.83
CA THR A 9 13.35 33.66 -38.84
C THR A 9 13.89 32.38 -39.48
N ALA A 10 15.11 32.04 -39.10
CA ALA A 10 15.98 31.05 -39.71
C ALA A 10 16.06 29.75 -38.88
N ARG A 11 16.23 28.66 -39.63
CA ARG A 11 16.83 27.35 -39.35
C ARG A 11 17.63 27.17 -38.05
N PHE A 12 17.43 26.02 -37.37
CA PHE A 12 18.46 25.08 -36.86
C PHE A 12 17.79 23.71 -36.63
N ARG A 13 17.94 22.76 -37.56
CA ARG A 13 18.84 21.58 -37.56
C ARG A 13 18.49 20.46 -36.56
N ALA A 14 17.93 19.40 -37.13
CA ALA A 14 17.86 18.04 -36.59
C ALA A 14 19.25 17.37 -36.53
N ALA A 15 19.47 16.58 -35.49
CA ALA A 15 20.57 15.65 -35.24
C ALA A 15 20.18 14.84 -33.98
N ARG A 16 20.28 13.52 -33.84
CA ARG A 16 20.95 12.44 -34.57
C ARG A 16 20.24 11.14 -34.16
N LEU A 17 19.92 10.29 -35.13
CA LEU A 17 19.58 8.88 -34.91
C LEU A 17 20.63 8.04 -35.67
N ALA A 18 21.32 7.15 -34.96
CA ALA A 18 21.95 5.91 -35.41
C ALA A 18 23.27 5.66 -34.66
N PHE A 19 23.29 4.62 -33.84
CA PHE A 19 24.45 3.72 -33.79
C PHE A 19 23.96 2.31 -33.43
N CYS A 20 23.95 1.42 -34.42
CA CYS A 20 23.91 -0.02 -34.21
C CYS A 20 25.35 -0.50 -33.96
N VAL A 21 25.62 -1.14 -32.83
CA VAL A 21 26.77 -2.04 -32.68
C VAL A 21 26.30 -3.36 -32.06
N LEU A 22 26.51 -4.37 -32.89
CA LEU A 22 26.63 -5.80 -32.65
C LEU A 22 27.14 -6.18 -31.24
N PHE A 23 26.40 -7.01 -30.50
CA PHE A 23 26.93 -7.74 -29.35
C PHE A 23 27.30 -9.17 -29.77
N LEU A 24 28.60 -9.48 -29.74
CA LEU A 24 29.14 -10.84 -29.67
C LEU A 24 29.73 -11.04 -28.26
N ALA A 25 29.65 -12.28 -27.79
CA ALA A 25 29.67 -12.69 -26.40
C ALA A 25 31.04 -12.69 -25.68
N ILE A 26 30.91 -12.89 -24.35
CA ILE A 26 31.85 -13.43 -23.34
C ILE A 26 32.71 -12.40 -22.59
N GLY A 27 32.43 -12.26 -21.27
CA GLY A 27 33.28 -11.56 -20.31
C GLY A 27 32.64 -11.46 -18.92
N LEU A 28 33.09 -12.33 -18.02
CA LEU A 28 32.67 -12.52 -16.63
C LEU A 28 33.03 -11.34 -15.70
N SER A 29 32.23 -11.12 -14.64
CA SER A 29 32.51 -10.37 -13.39
C SER A 29 32.46 -8.83 -13.49
N LEU A 30 31.90 -8.02 -12.58
CA LEU A 30 31.29 -8.09 -11.25
C LEU A 30 30.42 -6.82 -11.10
N LEU A 31 29.29 -6.86 -10.39
CA LEU A 31 28.69 -5.80 -9.53
C LEU A 31 27.20 -6.11 -9.21
N PRO A 32 26.69 -5.65 -8.05
CA PRO A 32 26.57 -6.41 -6.82
C PRO A 32 25.19 -7.06 -6.62
N ASP A 33 25.20 -8.08 -5.78
CA ASP A 33 24.04 -8.80 -5.26
C ASP A 33 23.06 -7.84 -4.57
N ARG A 34 21.89 -7.60 -5.19
CA ARG A 34 20.76 -6.93 -4.54
C ARG A 34 20.07 -7.96 -3.64
N SER A 35 20.71 -8.23 -2.52
CA SER A 35 20.08 -8.95 -1.42
C SER A 35 18.93 -8.10 -0.87
N VAL A 36 17.73 -8.62 -1.07
CA VAL A 36 16.51 -8.21 -0.39
C VAL A 36 16.75 -8.46 1.11
N LEU A 37 16.93 -7.41 1.90
CA LEU A 37 16.86 -7.52 3.34
C LEU A 37 15.43 -7.91 3.72
N GLY A 38 15.23 -9.15 4.18
CA GLY A 38 14.00 -9.56 4.87
C GLY A 38 13.27 -10.81 4.38
N ARG A 39 13.88 -11.71 3.61
CA ARG A 39 13.27 -13.04 3.36
C ARG A 39 14.00 -14.14 4.13
N TRP A 40 13.24 -14.83 4.98
CA TRP A 40 13.65 -16.12 5.53
C TRP A 40 13.56 -17.16 4.41
N ASP A 41 14.69 -17.73 4.00
CA ASP A 41 14.71 -18.90 3.12
C ASP A 41 14.35 -20.16 3.92
N VAL A 42 13.26 -20.81 3.52
CA VAL A 42 12.87 -22.13 4.02
C VAL A 42 13.44 -23.17 3.06
N PRO A 43 14.37 -24.05 3.48
CA PRO A 43 14.88 -25.11 2.62
C PRO A 43 13.75 -26.05 2.20
N GLN A 44 13.50 -26.14 0.90
CA GLN A 44 12.65 -27.17 0.33
C GLN A 44 13.54 -28.39 0.07
N THR A 45 13.15 -29.52 0.67
CA THR A 45 13.69 -30.88 0.51
C THR A 45 15.04 -31.19 1.18
N VAL A 46 14.98 -32.12 2.14
CA VAL A 46 16.15 -32.81 2.71
C VAL A 46 16.16 -34.21 2.09
N GLU A 47 17.18 -34.53 1.30
CA GLU A 47 17.41 -35.91 0.84
C GLU A 47 17.92 -36.78 2.01
N PRO A 48 17.56 -38.08 2.07
CA PRO A 48 17.96 -38.93 3.18
C PRO A 48 19.43 -39.34 3.02
N VAL A 49 20.27 -38.97 3.98
CA VAL A 49 21.62 -39.52 4.10
C VAL A 49 21.56 -40.77 4.97
N ALA A 50 22.10 -41.87 4.45
CA ALA A 50 22.18 -43.17 5.12
C ALA A 50 23.26 -43.23 6.22
N GLU A 51 22.91 -43.91 7.32
CA GLU A 51 23.71 -44.61 8.35
C GLU A 51 24.97 -43.92 8.93
N SER A 52 24.88 -43.39 10.15
CA SER A 52 25.07 -44.05 11.47
C SER A 52 26.53 -44.20 11.92
N HIS A 53 27.03 -43.18 12.60
CA HIS A 53 28.10 -43.30 13.59
C HIS A 53 27.55 -42.81 14.93
N SER A 54 27.49 -43.71 15.92
CA SER A 54 27.04 -43.42 17.27
C SER A 54 28.10 -42.61 18.03
N SER A 55 27.91 -41.31 18.11
CA SER A 55 28.57 -40.44 19.09
C SER A 55 27.78 -40.45 20.40
N PRO A 56 28.39 -40.28 21.59
CA PRO A 56 27.65 -40.22 22.85
C PRO A 56 26.63 -39.08 22.81
N LEU A 57 25.40 -39.35 23.25
CA LEU A 57 24.35 -38.35 23.41
C LEU A 57 24.82 -37.26 24.38
N GLU A 58 25.23 -36.11 23.84
CA GLU A 58 25.34 -34.89 24.62
C GLU A 58 23.97 -34.60 25.25
N ALA A 59 24.00 -34.25 26.54
CA ALA A 59 22.80 -33.92 27.28
C ALA A 59 22.02 -32.83 26.52
N VAL A 60 20.76 -33.11 26.21
CA VAL A 60 19.85 -32.15 25.58
C VAL A 60 19.77 -30.94 26.50
N VAL A 61 20.48 -29.87 26.15
CA VAL A 61 20.39 -28.58 26.85
C VAL A 61 18.94 -28.14 26.66
N SER A 62 18.18 -28.09 27.75
CA SER A 62 16.79 -27.63 27.73
C SER A 62 16.76 -26.26 27.06
N THR A 63 16.14 -26.17 25.89
CA THR A 63 15.91 -24.87 25.25
C THR A 63 15.13 -24.01 26.24
N PRO A 64 15.63 -22.82 26.64
CA PRO A 64 14.89 -21.97 27.54
C PRO A 64 13.53 -21.67 26.91
N ALA A 65 12.46 -21.81 27.71
CA ALA A 65 11.13 -21.43 27.28
C ALA A 65 11.18 -19.96 26.81
N PRO A 66 10.53 -19.60 25.69
CA PRO A 66 10.53 -18.22 25.22
C PRO A 66 10.02 -17.31 26.33
N THR A 67 10.83 -16.33 26.72
CA THR A 67 10.41 -15.29 27.66
C THR A 67 9.20 -14.59 27.07
N PRO A 68 8.05 -14.51 27.78
CA PRO A 68 6.89 -13.79 27.29
C PRO A 68 7.27 -12.34 27.01
N VAL A 69 7.22 -11.93 25.74
CA VAL A 69 7.32 -10.52 25.38
C VAL A 69 6.01 -9.87 25.80
N ALA A 70 6.08 -8.90 26.71
CA ALA A 70 4.92 -8.09 27.05
C ALA A 70 4.45 -7.38 25.78
N LEU A 71 3.24 -7.71 25.32
CA LEU A 71 2.68 -7.10 24.14
C LEU A 71 2.34 -5.63 24.42
N PRO A 72 2.51 -4.73 23.45
CA PRO A 72 2.11 -3.34 23.62
C PRO A 72 0.59 -3.25 23.78
N ASP A 73 0.13 -2.48 24.76
CA ASP A 73 -1.30 -2.25 24.98
C ASP A 73 -1.92 -1.37 23.90
N GLN A 74 -1.13 -0.44 23.37
CA GLN A 74 -1.51 0.48 22.30
C GLN A 74 -0.31 0.85 21.43
N ALA A 75 -0.59 1.28 20.22
CA ALA A 75 0.36 1.91 19.30
C ALA A 75 -0.22 3.24 18.82
N ARG A 76 0.57 4.32 18.91
CA ARG A 76 0.22 5.62 18.34
C ARG A 76 0.88 5.77 16.99
N VAL A 77 0.15 5.43 15.93
CA VAL A 77 0.63 5.48 14.54
C VAL A 77 -0.36 6.29 13.69
N PRO A 78 0.07 7.38 13.04
CA PRO A 78 -0.76 8.07 12.07
C PRO A 78 -1.01 7.15 10.87
N ILE A 79 -2.30 6.91 10.57
CA ILE A 79 -2.74 6.22 9.36
C ILE A 79 -3.40 7.27 8.48
N PHE A 80 -2.74 7.72 7.41
CA PHE A 80 -3.30 8.71 6.51
C PHE A 80 -4.28 8.09 5.53
N MET A 81 -5.39 8.77 5.31
CA MET A 81 -6.44 8.40 4.36
C MET A 81 -6.42 9.38 3.20
N TYR A 82 -5.90 8.92 2.06
CA TYR A 82 -5.94 9.57 0.76
C TYR A 82 -7.04 8.94 -0.10
N HIS A 83 -7.48 9.66 -1.13
CA HIS A 83 -8.38 9.11 -2.16
C HIS A 83 -7.76 9.41 -3.52
N TYR A 84 -7.88 10.65 -3.99
CA TYR A 84 -7.28 11.07 -5.24
C TYR A 84 -5.98 11.84 -5.02
N VAL A 85 -4.98 11.55 -5.85
CA VAL A 85 -3.74 12.31 -6.01
C VAL A 85 -3.62 12.68 -7.48
N SER A 86 -4.37 13.71 -7.88
CA SER A 86 -4.52 14.10 -9.28
C SER A 86 -4.79 15.60 -9.40
N GLU A 87 -4.68 16.12 -10.62
CA GLU A 87 -5.29 17.41 -10.92
C GLU A 87 -6.81 17.36 -10.74
N LEU A 88 -7.38 18.49 -10.34
CA LEU A 88 -8.84 18.62 -10.27
C LEU A 88 -9.42 18.66 -11.70
N PRO A 89 -10.53 17.94 -11.97
CA PRO A 89 -11.24 18.10 -13.24
C PRO A 89 -11.86 19.51 -13.34
N PRO A 90 -12.23 20.00 -14.54
CA PRO A 90 -12.70 21.38 -14.74
C PRO A 90 -13.91 21.80 -13.89
N ASN A 91 -14.80 20.86 -13.55
CA ASN A 91 -16.02 21.13 -12.76
C ASN A 91 -16.16 20.11 -11.62
N PRO A 92 -15.28 20.15 -10.60
CA PRO A 92 -15.35 19.19 -9.50
C PRO A 92 -16.54 19.55 -8.61
N ASP A 93 -17.25 18.55 -8.10
CA ASP A 93 -18.22 18.76 -7.02
C ASP A 93 -17.50 19.00 -5.69
N ILE A 94 -18.27 19.12 -4.60
CA ILE A 94 -17.68 19.35 -3.27
C ILE A 94 -16.83 18.18 -2.78
N TYR A 95 -17.19 16.94 -3.14
CA TYR A 95 -16.49 15.74 -2.70
C TYR A 95 -15.19 15.57 -3.46
N ARG A 96 -15.21 15.73 -4.79
CA ARG A 96 -14.02 15.71 -5.63
C ARG A 96 -13.04 16.79 -5.19
N ARG A 97 -13.49 17.98 -4.78
CA ARG A 97 -12.60 19.01 -4.20
C ARG A 97 -12.01 18.59 -2.85
N ASP A 98 -12.82 18.07 -1.93
CA ASP A 98 -12.35 17.71 -0.59
C ASP A 98 -11.42 16.48 -0.61
N LEU A 99 -11.59 15.56 -1.56
CA LEU A 99 -10.88 14.28 -1.62
C LEU A 99 -9.67 14.26 -2.56
N THR A 100 -9.38 15.36 -3.26
CA THR A 100 -8.27 15.42 -4.23
C THR A 100 -7.12 16.25 -3.71
N LEU A 101 -5.96 15.62 -3.55
CA LEU A 101 -4.69 16.29 -3.29
C LEU A 101 -3.92 16.45 -4.62
N ALA A 102 -3.34 17.62 -4.88
CA ALA A 102 -2.52 17.82 -6.07
C ALA A 102 -1.22 16.99 -5.98
N PRO A 103 -0.70 16.44 -7.10
CA PRO A 103 0.51 15.61 -7.11
C PRO A 103 1.72 16.27 -6.43
N GLU A 104 1.96 17.56 -6.67
CA GLU A 104 3.10 18.29 -6.10
C GLU A 104 2.97 18.44 -4.58
N LYS A 105 1.74 18.54 -4.07
CA LYS A 105 1.50 18.56 -2.62
C LYS A 105 1.77 17.19 -2.01
N PHE A 106 1.39 16.11 -2.69
CA PHE A 106 1.69 14.76 -2.21
C PHE A 106 3.19 14.51 -2.20
N GLU A 107 3.90 14.86 -3.27
CA GLU A 107 5.36 14.73 -3.32
C GLU A 107 6.04 15.55 -2.21
N ALA A 108 5.59 16.78 -1.95
CA ALA A 108 6.11 17.59 -0.85
C ALA A 108 5.94 16.91 0.53
N GLN A 109 4.85 16.14 0.74
CA GLN A 109 4.66 15.36 1.96
C GLN A 109 5.67 14.21 2.04
N LEU A 110 5.92 13.50 0.94
CA LEU A 110 6.92 12.42 0.89
C LEU A 110 8.34 12.96 1.12
N GLN A 111 8.69 14.08 0.50
CA GLN A 111 9.97 14.76 0.69
C GLN A 111 10.21 15.12 2.15
N TYR A 112 9.20 15.72 2.80
CA TYR A 112 9.29 16.05 4.22
C TYR A 112 9.45 14.78 5.08
N MET A 113 8.63 13.76 4.84
CA MET A 113 8.72 12.49 5.57
C MET A 113 10.11 11.85 5.44
N ALA A 114 10.67 11.81 4.23
CA ALA A 114 11.99 11.26 3.97
C ALA A 114 13.09 12.08 4.66
N ALA A 115 13.02 13.42 4.57
CA ALA A 115 13.98 14.31 5.21
C ALA A 115 13.97 14.20 6.74
N GLU A 116 12.80 13.99 7.34
CA GLU A 116 12.63 13.86 8.78
C GLU A 116 12.77 12.42 9.30
N GLY A 117 13.10 11.45 8.43
CA GLY A 117 13.34 10.06 8.83
C GLY A 117 12.08 9.31 9.25
N TYR A 118 10.93 9.61 8.65
CA TYR A 118 9.72 8.80 8.80
C TYR A 118 9.84 7.50 8.01
N HIS A 119 9.27 6.44 8.59
CA HIS A 119 9.28 5.12 7.97
C HIS A 119 7.85 4.67 7.68
N THR A 120 7.54 4.42 6.41
CA THR A 120 6.24 3.88 6.05
C THR A 120 6.12 2.42 6.47
N ILE A 121 4.97 2.08 7.07
CA ILE A 121 4.61 0.70 7.43
C ILE A 121 3.28 0.32 6.79
N THR A 122 3.04 -0.99 6.67
CA THR A 122 1.75 -1.55 6.29
C THR A 122 0.84 -1.73 7.51
N LEU A 123 -0.45 -1.99 7.27
CA LEU A 123 -1.36 -2.37 8.36
C LEU A 123 -1.01 -3.74 8.96
N THR A 124 -0.35 -4.61 8.18
CA THR A 124 0.19 -5.89 8.67
C THR A 124 1.23 -5.65 9.75
N ASP A 125 2.17 -4.72 9.54
CA ASP A 125 3.22 -4.41 10.51
C ASP A 125 2.62 -3.92 11.83
N LEU A 126 1.63 -3.01 11.74
CA LEU A 126 0.91 -2.51 12.91
C LEU A 126 0.15 -3.62 13.65
N TYR A 127 -0.50 -4.53 12.91
CA TYR A 127 -1.18 -5.69 13.51
C TYR A 127 -0.19 -6.63 14.21
N LEU A 128 0.92 -6.96 13.55
CA LEU A 128 1.96 -7.83 14.11
C LEU A 128 2.62 -7.22 15.35
N HIS A 129 2.80 -5.89 15.36
CA HIS A 129 3.25 -5.17 16.54
C HIS A 129 2.28 -5.35 17.72
N LEU A 130 0.99 -5.08 17.51
CA LEU A 130 -0.02 -5.16 18.57
C LEU A 130 -0.30 -6.60 19.04
N LYS A 131 -0.27 -7.58 18.14
CA LYS A 131 -0.69 -8.96 18.43
C LYS A 131 0.44 -9.91 18.75
N GLN A 132 1.66 -9.62 18.28
CA GLN A 132 2.80 -10.51 18.37
C GLN A 132 4.07 -9.81 18.90
N GLY A 133 4.04 -8.49 19.11
CA GLY A 133 5.15 -7.75 19.72
C GLY A 133 6.31 -7.46 18.78
N TYR A 134 6.11 -7.58 17.46
CA TYR A 134 7.13 -7.17 16.49
C TYR A 134 7.43 -5.68 16.64
N PRO A 135 8.70 -5.26 16.63
CA PRO A 135 9.04 -3.84 16.74
C PRO A 135 8.58 -3.09 15.47
N LEU A 136 8.09 -1.86 15.66
CA LEU A 136 7.92 -0.91 14.57
C LEU A 136 9.23 -0.12 14.38
N PRO A 137 9.51 0.39 13.17
CA PRO A 137 10.60 1.34 12.99
C PRO A 137 10.34 2.63 13.79
N GLU A 138 11.37 3.46 13.95
CA GLU A 138 11.18 4.81 14.46
C GLU A 138 10.26 5.61 13.53
N LYS A 139 9.55 6.60 14.09
CA LYS A 139 8.63 7.47 13.34
C LYS A 139 7.73 6.70 12.33
N PRO A 140 6.99 5.66 12.76
CA PRO A 140 6.19 4.85 11.85
C PRO A 140 4.97 5.63 11.37
N VAL A 141 4.63 5.48 10.10
CA VAL A 141 3.43 6.09 9.48
C VAL A 141 2.84 5.13 8.46
N ALA A 142 1.52 5.01 8.41
CA ALA A 142 0.85 4.22 7.37
C ALA A 142 0.19 5.15 6.37
N LEU A 143 0.45 4.93 5.07
CA LEU A 143 -0.19 5.64 3.98
C LEU A 143 -1.27 4.74 3.38
N THR A 144 -2.54 5.15 3.44
CA THR A 144 -3.66 4.38 2.88
C THR A 144 -4.38 5.16 1.79
N PHE A 145 -4.73 4.48 0.70
CA PHE A 145 -5.39 5.03 -0.48
C PHE A 145 -6.68 4.25 -0.73
N ASP A 146 -7.82 4.93 -0.68
CA ASP A 146 -9.13 4.32 -0.86
C ASP A 146 -9.54 4.27 -2.36
N ASP A 147 -10.57 3.49 -2.65
CA ASP A 147 -11.30 3.38 -3.93
C ASP A 147 -10.59 2.74 -5.14
N GLY A 148 -9.27 2.65 -5.14
CA GLY A 148 -8.52 2.00 -6.23
C GLY A 148 -8.53 2.80 -7.55
N TYR A 149 -8.57 4.13 -7.45
CA TYR A 149 -8.49 5.02 -8.61
C TYR A 149 -7.16 4.88 -9.37
N ARG A 150 -7.21 5.17 -10.67
CA ARG A 150 -6.07 5.02 -11.59
C ARG A 150 -4.85 5.88 -11.25
N ASP A 151 -5.06 7.04 -10.64
CA ASP A 151 -3.99 7.93 -10.16
C ASP A 151 -3.14 7.30 -9.03
N ALA A 152 -3.67 6.34 -8.29
CA ALA A 152 -2.88 5.53 -7.37
C ALA A 152 -1.74 4.77 -8.07
N TYR A 153 -1.95 4.30 -9.30
CA TYR A 153 -0.92 3.64 -10.12
C TYR A 153 -0.07 4.66 -10.90
N GLU A 154 -0.70 5.67 -11.51
CA GLU A 154 0.00 6.57 -12.43
C GLU A 154 0.83 7.65 -11.73
N VAL A 155 0.46 8.03 -10.50
CA VAL A 155 1.08 9.12 -9.75
C VAL A 155 1.66 8.63 -8.43
N VAL A 156 0.85 8.00 -7.59
CA VAL A 156 1.27 7.63 -6.22
C VAL A 156 2.34 6.54 -6.23
N PHE A 157 2.09 5.46 -6.97
CA PHE A 157 2.98 4.30 -7.02
C PHE A 157 4.44 4.63 -7.40
N PRO A 158 4.72 5.33 -8.53
CA PRO A 158 6.09 5.69 -8.87
C PRO A 158 6.75 6.60 -7.83
N LEU A 159 6.00 7.55 -7.26
CA LEU A 159 6.51 8.40 -6.19
C LEU A 159 6.88 7.58 -4.95
N LEU A 160 6.03 6.66 -4.49
CA LEU A 160 6.37 5.81 -3.34
C LEU A 160 7.65 5.00 -3.59
N LEU A 161 7.84 4.47 -4.81
CA LEU A 161 9.07 3.77 -5.18
C LEU A 161 10.30 4.69 -5.13
N ASP A 162 10.20 5.90 -5.67
CA ASP A 162 11.31 6.88 -5.70
C ASP A 162 11.78 7.28 -4.30
N TYR A 163 10.87 7.35 -3.32
CA TYR A 163 11.17 7.66 -1.92
C TYR A 163 11.42 6.41 -1.05
N GLY A 164 11.37 5.20 -1.63
CA GLY A 164 11.58 3.94 -0.88
C GLY A 164 10.49 3.65 0.15
N PHE A 165 9.28 4.13 -0.11
CA PHE A 165 8.12 3.98 0.76
C PHE A 165 7.15 2.90 0.27
N THR A 166 6.31 2.42 1.19
CA THR A 166 5.20 1.50 0.93
C THR A 166 3.87 2.16 1.26
N GLY A 167 2.80 1.70 0.62
CA GLY A 167 1.43 2.14 0.85
C GLY A 167 0.45 0.97 0.82
N THR A 168 -0.66 1.12 1.54
CA THR A 168 -1.80 0.20 1.50
C THR A 168 -2.91 0.78 0.62
N PHE A 169 -3.34 0.02 -0.37
CA PHE A 169 -4.35 0.44 -1.35
C PHE A 169 -5.61 -0.41 -1.17
N PHE A 170 -6.71 0.23 -0.77
CA PHE A 170 -8.00 -0.41 -0.62
C PHE A 170 -8.76 -0.34 -1.95
N VAL A 171 -8.96 -1.49 -2.60
CA VAL A 171 -9.44 -1.57 -3.98
C VAL A 171 -10.81 -2.23 -4.09
N LEU A 172 -11.48 -1.94 -5.21
CA LEU A 172 -12.80 -2.44 -5.58
C LEU A 172 -12.70 -3.50 -6.66
N ALA A 173 -13.59 -4.48 -6.66
CA ALA A 173 -13.53 -5.59 -7.60
C ALA A 173 -14.23 -5.26 -8.92
N THR A 174 -15.42 -4.67 -8.85
CA THR A 174 -16.27 -4.44 -10.03
C THR A 174 -15.65 -3.46 -11.02
N PRO A 175 -15.17 -2.27 -10.62
CA PRO A 175 -14.52 -1.36 -11.55
C PRO A 175 -13.28 -1.97 -12.24
N ALA A 176 -12.48 -2.73 -11.50
CA ALA A 176 -11.30 -3.40 -12.04
C ALA A 176 -11.64 -4.57 -12.97
N HIS A 177 -12.70 -5.33 -12.66
CA HIS A 177 -13.18 -6.44 -13.48
C HIS A 177 -13.72 -5.96 -14.85
N PHE A 178 -14.39 -4.81 -14.87
CA PHE A 178 -14.89 -4.19 -16.09
C PHE A 178 -13.94 -3.15 -16.69
N GLU A 179 -12.72 -3.04 -16.16
CA GLU A 179 -11.66 -2.14 -16.63
C GLU A 179 -12.14 -0.69 -16.85
N TRP A 180 -12.89 -0.14 -15.90
CA TRP A 180 -13.37 1.23 -15.99
C TRP A 180 -12.19 2.22 -16.04
N ASP A 181 -12.23 3.16 -17.00
CA ASP A 181 -11.12 4.08 -17.29
C ASP A 181 -10.61 4.87 -16.07
N GLY A 182 -11.44 5.13 -15.05
CA GLY A 182 -11.05 5.85 -13.84
C GLY A 182 -10.37 5.01 -12.74
N TYR A 183 -10.27 3.70 -12.91
CA TYR A 183 -9.81 2.77 -11.88
C TYR A 183 -8.61 1.96 -12.36
N MET A 184 -7.84 1.46 -11.39
CA MET A 184 -6.75 0.54 -11.67
C MET A 184 -7.27 -0.78 -12.24
N THR A 185 -6.53 -1.35 -13.18
CA THR A 185 -6.75 -2.72 -13.65
C THR A 185 -6.12 -3.74 -12.70
N TRP A 186 -6.52 -5.01 -12.79
CA TRP A 186 -5.88 -6.08 -12.04
C TRP A 186 -4.39 -6.26 -12.37
N ALA A 187 -3.99 -5.98 -13.62
CA ALA A 187 -2.58 -6.03 -14.01
C ALA A 187 -1.76 -4.95 -13.27
N GLN A 188 -2.28 -3.72 -13.19
CA GLN A 188 -1.65 -2.61 -12.46
C GLN A 188 -1.55 -2.94 -10.97
N MET A 189 -2.62 -3.45 -10.35
CA MET A 189 -2.61 -3.85 -8.94
C MET A 189 -1.64 -5.01 -8.67
N LYS A 190 -1.52 -5.97 -9.60
CA LYS A 190 -0.53 -7.05 -9.48
C LYS A 190 0.90 -6.50 -9.52
N GLU A 191 1.20 -5.60 -10.44
CA GLU A 191 2.52 -4.97 -10.54
C GLU A 191 2.87 -4.21 -9.26
N MET A 192 1.95 -3.40 -8.74
CA MET A 192 2.12 -2.70 -7.46
C MET A 192 2.39 -3.68 -6.32
N SER A 193 1.61 -4.76 -6.25
CA SER A 193 1.79 -5.82 -5.26
C SER A 193 3.17 -6.49 -5.37
N ASP A 194 3.61 -6.85 -6.57
CA ASP A 194 4.91 -7.46 -6.82
C ASP A 194 6.07 -6.52 -6.43
N ALA A 195 5.86 -5.20 -6.55
CA ALA A 195 6.80 -4.16 -6.16
C ALA A 195 6.77 -3.79 -4.65
N GLY A 196 5.96 -4.48 -3.84
CA GLY A 196 5.94 -4.30 -2.38
C GLY A 196 4.86 -3.35 -1.86
N MET A 197 3.92 -2.91 -2.70
CA MET A 197 2.71 -2.25 -2.24
C MET A 197 1.71 -3.26 -1.68
N ASP A 198 0.85 -2.82 -0.76
CA ASP A 198 -0.09 -3.67 -0.05
C ASP A 198 -1.51 -3.49 -0.60
N ILE A 199 -2.05 -4.50 -1.29
CA ILE A 199 -3.39 -4.44 -1.92
C ILE A 199 -4.43 -5.08 -1.00
N GLN A 200 -5.41 -4.30 -0.56
CA GLN A 200 -6.39 -4.65 0.47
C GLN A 200 -7.83 -4.35 0.01
N SER A 201 -8.83 -4.78 0.79
CA SER A 201 -10.23 -4.82 0.33
C SER A 201 -11.02 -3.53 0.64
N HIS A 202 -11.77 -3.01 -0.34
CA HIS A 202 -12.74 -1.92 -0.13
C HIS A 202 -14.19 -2.29 -0.49
N GLY A 203 -14.50 -3.59 -0.45
CA GLY A 203 -15.76 -4.13 -0.94
C GLY A 203 -15.76 -4.36 -2.44
N ARG A 204 -16.80 -5.03 -2.94
CA ARG A 204 -16.90 -5.36 -4.36
C ARG A 204 -17.34 -4.14 -5.18
N ASP A 205 -18.38 -3.45 -4.71
CA ASP A 205 -19.14 -2.45 -5.47
C ASP A 205 -19.18 -1.06 -4.83
N HIS A 206 -18.42 -0.83 -3.74
CA HIS A 206 -18.41 0.44 -2.97
C HIS A 206 -19.82 0.87 -2.49
N VAL A 207 -20.42 0.05 -1.62
CA VAL A 207 -21.78 0.24 -1.11
C VAL A 207 -21.79 0.37 0.41
N ASP A 208 -22.80 1.08 0.96
CA ASP A 208 -23.08 1.05 2.39
C ASP A 208 -23.51 -0.38 2.81
N LEU A 209 -22.67 -0.99 3.64
CA LEU A 209 -22.82 -2.36 4.12
C LEU A 209 -23.72 -2.45 5.36
N SER A 210 -24.01 -1.32 6.03
CA SER A 210 -24.84 -1.33 7.24
C SER A 210 -26.29 -1.75 6.95
N GLY A 211 -26.86 -2.56 7.84
CA GLY A 211 -28.23 -3.05 7.73
C GLY A 211 -28.50 -4.01 6.56
N ARG A 212 -27.45 -4.53 5.90
CA ARG A 212 -27.58 -5.50 4.79
C ARG A 212 -27.71 -6.94 5.30
N SER A 213 -28.25 -7.82 4.45
CA SER A 213 -28.32 -9.26 4.75
C SER A 213 -26.93 -9.90 4.71
N TYR A 214 -26.75 -11.02 5.43
CA TYR A 214 -25.49 -11.76 5.43
C TYR A 214 -25.04 -12.18 4.02
N ASP A 215 -25.95 -12.67 3.18
CA ASP A 215 -25.62 -13.05 1.80
C ASP A 215 -25.05 -11.87 1.00
N TYR A 216 -25.63 -10.68 1.18
CA TYR A 216 -25.14 -9.47 0.53
C TYR A 216 -23.78 -9.05 1.09
N LEU A 217 -23.58 -9.14 2.41
CA LEU A 217 -22.29 -8.87 3.04
C LEU A 217 -21.21 -9.82 2.54
N ILE A 218 -21.49 -11.12 2.47
CA ILE A 218 -20.57 -12.14 1.97
C ILE A 218 -20.20 -11.84 0.51
N TYR A 219 -21.19 -11.54 -0.34
CA TYR A 219 -20.94 -11.18 -1.73
C TYR A 219 -20.02 -9.95 -1.87
N GLN A 220 -20.22 -8.93 -1.03
CA GLN A 220 -19.40 -7.71 -1.05
C GLN A 220 -18.01 -7.91 -0.44
N ILE A 221 -17.87 -8.69 0.63
CA ILE A 221 -16.65 -8.82 1.42
C ILE A 221 -15.76 -9.95 0.88
N VAL A 222 -16.31 -11.16 0.73
CA VAL A 222 -15.54 -12.31 0.25
C VAL A 222 -15.28 -12.17 -1.25
N GLY A 223 -16.23 -11.59 -2.01
CA GLY A 223 -16.07 -11.39 -3.45
C GLY A 223 -14.86 -10.52 -3.84
N ILE A 224 -14.54 -9.48 -3.06
CA ILE A 224 -13.30 -8.70 -3.26
C ILE A 224 -12.06 -9.44 -2.75
N GLN A 225 -12.17 -10.15 -1.63
CA GLN A 225 -11.06 -10.94 -1.06
C GLN A 225 -10.53 -11.96 -2.07
N GLU A 226 -11.44 -12.75 -2.65
CA GLU A 226 -11.12 -13.77 -3.64
C GLU A 226 -10.56 -13.17 -4.92
N ALA A 227 -11.12 -12.04 -5.39
CA ALA A 227 -10.63 -11.35 -6.58
C ALA A 227 -9.19 -10.86 -6.41
N ILE A 228 -8.88 -10.18 -5.29
CA ILE A 228 -7.51 -9.74 -4.99
C ILE A 228 -6.57 -10.95 -4.89
N GLN A 229 -6.97 -12.00 -4.18
CA GLN A 229 -6.12 -13.19 -4.03
C GLN A 229 -5.84 -13.86 -5.37
N TYR A 230 -6.86 -13.99 -6.22
CA TYR A 230 -6.72 -14.60 -7.55
C TYR A 230 -5.75 -13.79 -8.44
N HIS A 231 -5.88 -12.47 -8.48
CA HIS A 231 -5.09 -11.62 -9.39
C HIS A 231 -3.70 -11.29 -8.88
N THR A 232 -3.51 -11.18 -7.55
CA THR A 232 -2.22 -10.77 -6.95
C THR A 232 -1.44 -11.92 -6.34
N GLY A 233 -2.08 -13.09 -6.11
CA GLY A 233 -1.51 -14.20 -5.36
C GLY A 233 -1.41 -13.95 -3.84
N LYS A 234 -1.85 -12.78 -3.35
CA LYS A 234 -1.80 -12.41 -1.93
C LYS A 234 -3.22 -12.29 -1.37
N LEU A 235 -3.47 -12.94 -0.24
CA LEU A 235 -4.74 -12.87 0.46
C LEU A 235 -4.83 -11.54 1.23
N PRO A 236 -5.77 -10.63 0.92
CA PRO A 236 -5.94 -9.42 1.69
C PRO A 236 -6.43 -9.75 3.11
N ARG A 237 -5.88 -9.03 4.09
CA ARG A 237 -6.12 -9.20 5.53
C ARG A 237 -6.78 -7.99 6.16
N PHE A 238 -6.87 -6.86 5.45
CA PHE A 238 -7.49 -5.64 5.93
C PHE A 238 -8.61 -5.21 5.01
N PHE A 239 -9.64 -4.63 5.62
CA PHE A 239 -10.77 -4.05 4.93
C PHE A 239 -10.84 -2.55 5.20
N CYS A 240 -11.36 -1.76 4.27
CA CYS A 240 -11.75 -0.39 4.53
C CYS A 240 -13.25 -0.28 4.31
N TYR A 241 -13.99 0.28 5.27
CA TYR A 241 -15.44 0.39 5.15
C TYR A 241 -15.82 1.47 4.14
N PRO A 242 -16.58 1.16 3.06
CA PRO A 242 -17.07 2.18 2.14
C PRO A 242 -17.79 3.30 2.87
N SER A 243 -17.41 4.54 2.60
CA SER A 243 -17.93 5.73 3.29
C SER A 243 -17.81 5.72 4.84
N GLY A 244 -16.96 4.84 5.40
CA GLY A 244 -16.82 4.66 6.85
C GLY A 244 -18.00 3.99 7.55
N ARG A 245 -18.92 3.36 6.79
CA ARG A 245 -20.18 2.83 7.33
C ARG A 245 -20.11 1.32 7.57
N TYR A 246 -20.48 0.92 8.79
CA TYR A 246 -20.47 -0.47 9.22
C TYR A 246 -21.42 -0.66 10.41
N ASP A 247 -21.70 -1.92 10.73
CA ASP A 247 -22.38 -2.34 11.95
C ASP A 247 -21.75 -3.65 12.48
N ALA A 248 -22.32 -4.19 13.56
CA ALA A 248 -21.83 -5.42 14.17
C ALA A 248 -21.88 -6.65 13.22
N ASN A 249 -22.82 -6.70 12.29
CA ASN A 249 -22.93 -7.80 11.32
C ASN A 249 -21.80 -7.71 10.30
N VAL A 250 -21.46 -6.52 9.83
CA VAL A 250 -20.30 -6.30 8.93
C VAL A 250 -19.01 -6.79 9.60
N ILE A 251 -18.76 -6.39 10.85
CA ILE A 251 -17.58 -6.83 11.61
C ILE A 251 -17.56 -8.35 11.79
N ALA A 252 -18.72 -8.96 12.10
CA ALA A 252 -18.82 -10.40 12.26
C ALA A 252 -18.46 -11.16 10.98
N VAL A 253 -18.93 -10.69 9.82
CA VAL A 253 -18.59 -11.29 8.51
C VAL A 253 -17.10 -11.12 8.22
N LEU A 254 -16.51 -9.93 8.45
CA LEU A 254 -15.07 -9.72 8.26
C LEU A 254 -14.23 -10.69 9.10
N LYS A 255 -14.57 -10.84 10.39
CA LYS A 255 -13.89 -11.80 11.27
C LYS A 255 -14.03 -13.24 10.76
N SER A 256 -15.24 -13.63 10.35
CA SER A 256 -15.49 -14.97 9.81
C SER A 256 -14.75 -15.24 8.50
N ALA A 257 -14.51 -14.20 7.68
CA ALA A 257 -13.74 -14.28 6.45
C ALA A 257 -12.21 -14.19 6.67
N GLY A 258 -11.75 -14.16 7.93
CA GLY A 258 -10.33 -14.19 8.27
C GLY A 258 -9.58 -12.88 8.03
N TYR A 259 -10.29 -11.74 7.99
CA TYR A 259 -9.67 -10.42 8.10
C TYR A 259 -9.07 -10.24 9.50
N TRP A 260 -7.99 -9.48 9.57
CA TRP A 260 -7.27 -9.14 10.80
C TRP A 260 -7.69 -7.79 11.38
N GLY A 261 -8.17 -6.89 10.53
CA GLY A 261 -8.62 -5.58 10.94
C GLY A 261 -9.34 -4.83 9.81
N ALA A 262 -9.83 -3.64 10.15
CA ALA A 262 -10.49 -2.77 9.21
C ALA A 262 -10.34 -1.28 9.56
N ALA A 263 -10.17 -0.47 8.53
CA ALA A 263 -10.01 0.98 8.61
C ALA A 263 -11.36 1.71 8.52
N THR A 264 -11.49 2.75 9.35
CA THR A 264 -12.68 3.62 9.41
C THR A 264 -12.35 5.02 8.89
N THR A 265 -13.33 5.92 8.93
CA THR A 265 -13.11 7.37 8.73
C THR A 265 -13.01 8.14 10.06
N THR A 266 -12.96 7.44 11.20
CA THR A 266 -12.87 8.06 12.52
C THR A 266 -11.50 8.70 12.71
N TRP A 267 -11.49 9.97 13.10
CA TRP A 267 -10.25 10.72 13.32
C TRP A 267 -9.49 10.21 14.54
N GLY A 268 -8.22 9.86 14.34
CA GLY A 268 -7.32 9.50 15.43
C GLY A 268 -6.09 8.73 14.96
N ARG A 269 -5.26 8.34 15.93
CA ARG A 269 -3.97 7.67 15.69
C ARG A 269 -3.66 6.57 16.70
N THR A 270 -4.59 6.27 17.60
CA THR A 270 -4.37 5.31 18.69
C THR A 270 -5.03 3.99 18.32
N HIS A 271 -4.23 2.94 18.23
CA HIS A 271 -4.66 1.60 17.86
C HIS A 271 -4.33 0.64 18.99
N THR A 272 -5.26 -0.26 19.29
CA THR A 272 -5.15 -1.27 20.34
C THR A 272 -5.55 -2.62 19.75
N ARG A 273 -5.36 -3.68 20.53
CA ARG A 273 -5.81 -5.03 20.14
C ARG A 273 -7.33 -5.12 20.01
N ASP A 274 -8.08 -4.24 20.67
CA ASP A 274 -9.53 -4.26 20.72
C ASP A 274 -10.17 -3.50 19.56
N ASN A 275 -9.51 -2.45 19.06
CA ASN A 275 -10.04 -1.61 17.97
C ASN A 275 -9.48 -1.96 16.59
N LEU A 276 -8.89 -3.15 16.40
CA LEU A 276 -8.32 -3.56 15.10
C LEU A 276 -9.35 -3.54 13.95
N PHE A 277 -10.64 -3.71 14.23
CA PHE A 277 -11.72 -3.58 13.24
C PHE A 277 -12.30 -2.17 13.13
N GLU A 278 -11.73 -1.23 13.86
CA GLU A 278 -12.15 0.16 13.95
C GLU A 278 -10.92 1.09 13.92
N MET A 279 -9.93 0.76 13.08
CA MET A 279 -8.67 1.50 13.01
C MET A 279 -8.96 2.94 12.58
N GLN A 280 -8.40 3.88 13.34
CA GLN A 280 -8.59 5.30 13.14
C GLN A 280 -7.69 5.84 12.04
N ARG A 281 -8.12 6.89 11.33
CA ARG A 281 -7.34 7.48 10.25
C ARG A 281 -7.36 9.00 10.30
N LEU A 282 -6.32 9.60 9.75
CA LEU A 282 -6.18 11.03 9.56
C LEU A 282 -6.53 11.35 8.10
N ARG A 283 -7.70 11.96 7.88
CA ARG A 283 -8.13 12.37 6.53
C ARG A 283 -7.18 13.41 5.97
N ILE A 284 -6.70 13.16 4.77
CA ILE A 284 -6.11 14.18 3.92
C ILE A 284 -7.20 14.83 3.09
N ARG A 285 -7.27 16.16 3.16
CA ARG A 285 -8.22 16.98 2.42
C ARG A 285 -7.50 17.69 1.28
N GLY A 286 -8.21 18.00 0.19
CA GLY A 286 -7.63 18.79 -0.90
C GLY A 286 -7.19 20.20 -0.48
N SER A 287 -7.80 20.73 0.58
CA SER A 287 -7.40 21.99 1.22
C SER A 287 -6.14 21.90 2.07
N ASP A 288 -5.63 20.70 2.36
CA ASP A 288 -4.43 20.56 3.19
C ASP A 288 -3.23 21.24 2.53
N THR A 289 -2.48 21.95 3.35
CA THR A 289 -1.14 22.46 3.07
C THR A 289 -0.10 21.50 3.67
N LEU A 290 1.17 21.66 3.30
CA LEU A 290 2.26 20.92 3.94
C LEU A 290 2.28 21.15 5.46
N GLU A 291 2.10 22.39 5.91
CA GLU A 291 2.01 22.72 7.34
C GLU A 291 0.88 21.96 8.05
N SER A 292 -0.32 21.93 7.47
CA SER A 292 -1.43 21.18 8.05
C SER A 292 -1.20 19.66 8.05
N PHE A 293 -0.45 19.14 7.06
CA PHE A 293 -0.04 17.74 7.03
C PHE A 293 0.96 17.43 8.16
N ILE A 294 1.97 18.28 8.34
CA ILE A 294 2.98 18.13 9.41
C ILE A 294 2.28 18.14 10.78
N GLY A 295 1.36 19.07 11.02
CA GLY A 295 0.59 19.09 12.27
C GLY A 295 -0.22 17.79 12.51
N LYS A 296 -0.75 17.17 11.44
CA LYS A 296 -1.38 15.84 11.54
C LYS A 296 -0.36 14.75 11.79
N LEU A 297 0.80 14.79 11.15
CA LEU A 297 1.84 13.77 11.27
C LEU A 297 2.43 13.74 12.69
N GLU A 298 2.84 14.88 13.21
CA GLU A 298 3.52 15.01 14.51
C GLU A 298 2.55 14.87 15.70
N GLY A 299 1.35 15.43 15.57
CA GLY A 299 0.24 15.24 16.50
C GLY A 299 0.19 16.15 17.70
#